data_AF-A0A2S9GJM7-F1
#
_entry.id   AF-A0A2S9GJM7-F1
#
_cell.length_a   1.000
_cell.length_b   1.000
_cell.length_c   1.000
_cell.angle_alpha   90.00
_cell.angle_beta   90.00
_cell.angle_gamma   90.00
#
_symmetry.space_group_name_H-M   'P 1'
#
loop_
_entity.id
_entity.type
_entity.pdbx_description
1 polymer ?
#
loop_
_entity_poly.entity_id
_entity_poly.type
_entity_poly.pdbx_seq_one_letter_code
_entity_poly.pdbx_strand_id
1 'polypeptide(L)'
;SNLAAHGIGGLLGFDGVPPAQLYAQGRRELSSYPSVEIRDGEVIAGTALGDGFVLELADGGAVQTLRVLLAMGMRYESPAVPGLA
;
A
#
# COMPACT_ATOMS: atom_id res chain seq x y z
N SER A 1 1.24 -0.52 5.79
CA SER A 1 0.59 0.79 5.93
C SER A 1 0.91 1.36 7.31
N ASN A 2 1.45 2.59 7.40
CA ASN A 2 1.78 3.26 8.67
C ASN A 2 0.60 4.13 9.14
N LEU A 3 -0.50 3.50 9.57
CA LEU A 3 -1.65 4.22 10.12
C LEU A 3 -1.80 3.95 11.62
N ALA A 4 -1.10 4.74 12.43
CA ALA A 4 -1.55 5.19 13.74
C ALA A 4 -0.74 6.45 14.08
N ALA A 5 -1.30 7.62 13.73
CA ALA A 5 -0.80 8.93 14.10
C ALA A 5 -1.95 9.93 13.99
N HIS A 6 -2.00 10.92 14.88
CA HIS A 6 -3.01 11.99 14.81
C HIS A 6 -2.78 12.90 13.60
N GLY A 7 -1.54 13.01 13.13
CA GLY A 7 -1.15 13.79 11.96
C GLY A 7 0.21 13.32 11.44
N ILE A 8 0.48 13.60 10.17
CA ILE A 8 1.80 13.45 9.57
C ILE A 8 2.74 14.47 10.22
N GLY A 9 3.94 14.05 10.63
CA GLY A 9 4.94 14.94 11.22
C GLY A 9 6.16 15.12 10.30
N GLY A 10 6.63 16.35 10.13
CA GLY A 10 7.89 16.66 9.46
C GLY A 10 7.87 16.52 7.93
N LEU A 11 6.69 16.40 7.32
CA LEU A 11 6.52 16.39 5.87
C LEU A 11 6.07 17.77 5.39
N LEU A 12 6.95 18.49 4.70
CA LEU A 12 6.63 19.81 4.14
C LEU A 12 5.36 19.74 3.27
N GLY A 13 4.42 20.66 3.53
CA GLY A 13 3.13 20.71 2.83
C GLY A 13 2.04 19.80 3.42
N PHE A 14 2.38 18.87 4.31
CA PHE A 14 1.45 17.91 4.90
C PHE A 14 1.59 17.75 6.41
N ASP A 15 2.38 18.59 7.07
CA ASP A 15 2.52 18.57 8.53
C ASP A 15 1.16 18.77 9.22
N GLY A 16 0.86 17.92 10.20
CA GLY A 16 -0.42 17.87 10.90
C GLY A 16 -1.58 17.24 10.12
N VAL A 17 -1.45 16.96 8.82
CA VAL A 17 -2.52 16.36 8.01
C VAL A 17 -2.82 14.94 8.52
N PRO A 18 -4.09 14.58 8.77
CA PRO A 18 -4.43 13.20 9.13
C PRO A 18 -3.95 12.22 8.06
N PRO A 19 -3.22 11.15 8.40
CA PRO A 19 -2.67 10.22 7.41
C PRO A 19 -3.70 9.66 6.41
N ALA A 20 -4.93 9.42 6.86
CA ALA A 20 -6.03 8.98 5.99
C ALA A 20 -6.39 10.02 4.90
N GLN A 21 -6.30 11.32 5.21
CA GLN A 21 -6.53 12.38 4.24
C GLN A 21 -5.42 12.44 3.19
N LEU A 22 -4.16 12.27 3.62
CA LEU A 22 -3.02 12.19 2.70
C LEU A 22 -3.19 11.04 1.69
N TYR A 23 -3.56 9.85 2.14
CA TYR A 23 -3.81 8.72 1.24
C TYR A 23 -5.01 8.93 0.32
N ALA A 24 -6.10 9.49 0.83
CA ALA A 24 -7.27 9.80 0.02
C ALA A 24 -6.93 10.85 -1.05
N GLN A 25 -6.11 11.85 -0.73
CA GLN A 25 -5.63 12.83 -1.68
C GLN A 25 -4.76 12.20 -2.77
N GLY A 26 -3.75 11.41 -2.40
CA GLY A 26 -2.90 10.72 -3.38
C GLY A 26 -3.69 9.81 -4.32
N ARG A 27 -4.69 9.07 -3.81
CA ARG A 27 -5.58 8.27 -4.66
C ARG A 27 -6.39 9.10 -5.65
N ARG A 28 -6.90 10.27 -5.23
CA ARG A 28 -7.60 11.19 -6.14
C ARG A 28 -6.65 11.74 -7.21
N GLU A 29 -5.45 12.15 -6.84
CA GLU A 29 -4.46 12.64 -7.80
C GLU A 29 -4.10 11.57 -8.84
N LEU A 30 -3.90 10.32 -8.41
CA LEU A 30 -3.64 9.18 -9.29
C LEU A 30 -4.78 8.91 -10.28
N SER A 31 -6.03 9.15 -9.88
CA SER A 31 -7.20 8.95 -10.77
C SER A 31 -7.23 9.89 -11.97
N SER A 32 -6.43 10.96 -11.97
CA SER A 32 -6.28 11.85 -13.13
C SER A 32 -5.46 11.26 -14.28
N TYR A 33 -4.76 10.14 -14.04
CA TYR A 33 -3.91 9.48 -15.03
C TYR A 33 -4.62 8.28 -15.66
N PRO A 34 -4.97 8.32 -16.96
CA PRO A 34 -5.72 7.24 -17.61
C PRO A 34 -5.00 5.89 -17.66
N SER A 35 -3.68 5.91 -17.52
CA SER A 35 -2.82 4.72 -17.51
C SER A 35 -2.69 4.06 -16.14
N VAL A 36 -3.29 4.63 -15.09
CA VAL A 36 -3.21 4.13 -13.73
C VAL A 36 -4.55 3.50 -13.35
N GLU A 37 -4.50 2.26 -12.89
CA GLU A 37 -5.63 1.57 -12.29
C GLU A 37 -5.36 1.34 -10.80
N ILE A 38 -6.34 1.67 -9.97
CA ILE A 38 -6.29 1.42 -8.53
C ILE A 38 -7.30 0.33 -8.22
N ARG A 39 -6.83 -0.75 -7.59
CA ARG A 39 -7.67 -1.85 -7.10
C ARG A 39 -7.55 -1.97 -5.59
N ASP A 40 -8.69 -2.14 -4.93
CA ASP A 40 -8.71 -2.58 -3.53
C ASP A 40 -8.64 -4.11 -3.53
N GLY A 41 -7.55 -4.65 -3.00
CA GLY A 41 -7.28 -6.09 -3.00
C GLY A 41 -5.96 -6.41 -2.30
N GLU A 42 -5.76 -7.69 -2.03
CA GLU A 42 -4.56 -8.21 -1.38
C GLU A 42 -3.87 -9.19 -2.34
N VAL A 43 -2.58 -8.96 -2.58
CA VAL A 43 -1.72 -9.91 -3.30
C VAL A 43 -1.18 -10.90 -2.29
N ILE A 44 -1.45 -12.20 -2.50
CA ILE A 44 -1.07 -13.28 -1.58
C ILE A 44 0.14 -14.08 -2.05
N ALA A 45 0.41 -14.09 -3.36
CA ALA A 45 1.57 -14.74 -3.94
C ALA A 45 2.02 -14.03 -5.22
N GLY A 46 3.30 -14.20 -5.56
CA GLY A 46 3.86 -13.75 -6.82
C GLY A 46 4.89 -14.75 -7.32
N THR A 47 4.75 -15.19 -8.56
CA THR A 47 5.66 -16.15 -9.19
C THR A 47 6.15 -15.63 -10.54
N ALA A 48 7.39 -15.98 -10.90
CA ALA A 48 7.92 -15.66 -12.21
C ALA A 48 7.22 -16.51 -13.29
N LEU A 49 6.86 -15.87 -14.40
CA LEU A 49 6.18 -16.49 -15.53
C LEU A 49 6.79 -15.95 -16.83
N GLY A 50 7.65 -16.75 -17.47
CA GLY A 50 8.42 -16.32 -18.64
C GLY A 50 9.28 -15.10 -18.33
N ASP A 51 9.09 -14.02 -19.09
CA ASP A 51 9.80 -12.74 -18.91
C ASP A 51 9.14 -11.80 -17.88
N GLY A 52 8.10 -12.27 -17.18
CA GLY A 52 7.32 -11.47 -16.25
C GLY A 52 6.91 -12.22 -15.00
N PHE A 53 5.78 -11.83 -14.44
CA PHE A 53 5.23 -12.31 -13.18
C PHE A 53 3.73 -12.54 -13.29
N VAL A 54 3.23 -13.51 -12.53
CA VAL A 54 1.83 -13.62 -12.18
C VAL A 54 1.68 -13.40 -10.68
N LEU A 55 0.76 -12.51 -10.31
CA LEU A 55 0.40 -12.18 -8.93
C LEU A 55 -0.97 -12.79 -8.63
N GLU A 56 -1.06 -13.57 -7.58
CA GLU A 56 -2.31 -14.16 -7.10
C GLU A 56 -2.95 -13.22 -6.08
N LEU A 57 -4.26 -13.03 -6.21
CA LEU A 57 -5.06 -12.18 -5.33
C LEU A 57 -5.87 -13.02 -4.34
N ALA A 58 -6.11 -12.48 -3.16
CA ALA A 58 -6.87 -13.16 -2.09
C ALA A 58 -8.31 -13.53 -2.50
N ASP A 59 -8.88 -12.84 -3.48
CA ASP A 59 -10.21 -13.11 -4.04
C ASP A 59 -10.22 -14.25 -5.09
N GLY A 60 -9.07 -14.89 -5.33
CA GLY A 60 -8.89 -15.93 -6.35
C GLY A 60 -8.56 -15.38 -7.74
N GLY A 61 -8.48 -14.06 -7.91
CA GLY A 61 -8.05 -13.42 -9.15
C GLY A 61 -6.53 -13.51 -9.37
N ALA A 62 -6.09 -13.12 -10.57
CA ALA A 62 -4.67 -13.03 -10.90
C ALA A 62 -4.36 -11.84 -11.81
N VAL A 63 -3.16 -11.27 -11.64
CA VAL A 63 -2.64 -10.16 -12.46
C VAL A 63 -1.31 -10.58 -13.08
N GLN A 64 -1.21 -10.50 -14.41
CA GLN A 64 0.05 -10.68 -15.12
C GLN A 64 0.73 -9.33 -15.38
N THR A 65 2.03 -9.27 -15.17
CA THR A 65 2.82 -8.05 -15.39
C THR A 65 4.25 -8.39 -15.76
N LEU A 66 4.93 -7.48 -16.46
CA LEU A 66 6.36 -7.63 -16.78
C LEU A 66 7.25 -7.23 -15.60
N ARG A 67 6.77 -6.33 -14.72
CA ARG A 67 7.57 -5.76 -13.63
C ARG A 67 6.72 -5.57 -12.40
N VAL A 68 7.36 -5.72 -11.24
CA VAL A 68 6.75 -5.56 -9.91
C VAL A 68 7.59 -4.58 -9.11
N LEU A 69 6.94 -3.58 -8.50
CA LEU A 69 7.52 -2.70 -7.49
C LEU A 69 6.88 -3.02 -6.14
N LEU A 70 7.69 -3.45 -5.17
CA LEU A 70 7.21 -3.74 -3.82
C LEU A 70 7.16 -2.46 -2.97
N ALA A 71 5.95 -2.06 -2.57
CA ALA A 71 5.70 -0.85 -1.76
C ALA A 71 4.68 -1.08 -0.63
N MET A 72 4.68 -2.28 -0.05
CA MET A 72 3.65 -2.76 0.91
C MET A 72 3.81 -2.16 2.33
N GLY A 73 4.94 -1.50 2.60
CA GLY A 73 5.34 -1.08 3.93
C GLY A 73 5.81 -2.25 4.79
N MET A 74 5.63 -2.14 6.11
CA MET A 74 6.02 -3.15 7.08
C MET A 74 4.93 -3.36 8.13
N ARG A 75 4.90 -4.55 8.74
CA ARG A 75 4.16 -4.83 9.97
C ARG A 75 5.14 -4.78 11.12
N TYR A 76 4.86 -3.96 12.12
CA TYR A 76 5.67 -3.91 13.34
C TYR A 76 5.25 -5.02 14.30
N GLU A 77 6.21 -5.75 14.83
CA GLU A 77 5.97 -6.74 15.88
C GLU A 77 6.22 -6.09 17.23
N SER A 78 5.16 -5.97 18.03
CA SER A 78 5.26 -5.41 19.38
C SER A 78 5.80 -6.48 20.34
N PRO A 79 6.73 -6.13 21.25
CA PRO A 79 7.16 -7.07 22.28
C PRO A 79 5.99 -7.36 23.24
N ALA A 80 5.95 -8.58 23.77
CA ALA A 80 4.91 -9.02 24.71
C ALA A 80 5.12 -8.42 26.12
N VAL A 81 4.94 -7.11 26.24
CA VAL A 81 5.07 -6.34 27.48
C VAL A 81 3.68 -5.95 28.00
N PRO A 82 3.32 -6.28 29.26
CA PRO A 82 2.04 -5.88 29.84
C PRO A 82 1.83 -4.35 29.77
N GLY A 83 0.66 -3.92 29.28
CA GLY A 83 0.31 -2.51 29.14
C GLY A 83 0.76 -1.83 27.85
N LEU A 84 1.45 -2.55 26.96
CA LEU A 84 1.82 -2.08 25.62
C LEU A 84 0.84 -2.65 24.59
N ALA A 85 -0.35 -2.07 24.52
CA ALA A 85 -1.37 -2.31 23.50
C ALA A 85 -2.09 -0.99 23.17
#